data_AF-A0A840WTH4-F1
#
_entry.id   AF-A0A840WTH4-F1
#
_cell.length_a   1.000
_cell.length_b   1.000
_cell.length_c   1.000
_cell.angle_alpha   90.00
_cell.angle_beta   90.00
_cell.angle_gamma   90.00
#
_symmetry.space_group_name_H-M   'P 1'
#
loop_
_entity.id
_entity.type
_entity.pdbx_description
1 polymer ?
#
loop_
_entity_poly.entity_id
_entity_poly.type
_entity_poly.pdbx_seq_one_letter_code
_entity_poly.pdbx_strand_id
1 'polypeptide(L)'
;MSNFSLPRFIGRTGLAASAAAFLALGLAAPAAADEVETYEGSTVGQYTGNAESGPHVYMTGGDAPASLFNLKLKDQDTVLTAYCIDFRTNIRHNAWYKEDDWANYPGKGDFAQPGKVHWILQNSYPNVDAAALGAEAGVDGLSNEDALSGTQAAIWYFSNDMELNLDDNRNSDAVKAVYTYLTESAVELPQTDEPKAALSITPDEAASGQAGEIVGEFLIETNAADIPVNLEAPDGVELVDVETGEAVTTVSDGDKVGFGVPGDAAEGEASFTLEATSRVETGRLFQGKDPNKPTQTLITAEGGQTKVSASASGSWTGGEPEPSPSPSPSPTPSDKPTEPSDKPTEPSDKPTAPDDKPAPPADDQPTLPVTGGALAGLVAAGVAALGAGGGALYLSRKRKAAAGEETDA
;
A
#
# COMPACT_ATOMS: atom_id res chain seq x y z
N MET A 1 6.54 -1.77 88.20
CA MET A 1 5.64 -1.89 87.04
C MET A 1 6.16 -3.07 86.20
N SER A 2 5.90 -4.34 86.49
CA SER A 2 4.79 -5.03 87.21
C SER A 2 3.56 -5.35 86.33
N ASN A 3 3.52 -6.62 85.90
CA ASN A 3 2.36 -7.49 85.68
C ASN A 3 1.50 -7.35 84.40
N PHE A 4 1.60 -8.40 83.56
CA PHE A 4 0.50 -9.24 83.02
C PHE A 4 -0.94 -8.69 82.99
N SER A 5 -1.60 -8.83 81.82
CA SER A 5 -2.81 -9.65 81.68
C SER A 5 -3.25 -9.88 80.22
N LEU A 6 -4.00 -10.97 79.99
CA LEU A 6 -4.65 -11.35 78.72
C LEU A 6 -6.05 -11.93 79.03
N PRO A 7 -7.10 -11.45 78.37
CA PRO A 7 -8.17 -12.31 77.83
C PRO A 7 -8.54 -11.89 76.39
N ARG A 8 -8.98 -12.75 75.44
CA ARG A 8 -10.21 -13.60 75.38
C ARG A 8 -11.51 -12.80 75.52
N PHE A 9 -12.62 -13.06 74.81
CA PHE A 9 -12.94 -13.97 73.68
C PHE A 9 -13.23 -13.11 72.41
N ILE A 10 -13.97 -13.42 71.33
CA ILE A 10 -14.91 -14.46 70.81
C ILE A 10 -14.52 -14.62 69.30
N GLY A 11 -14.56 -15.76 68.59
CA GLY A 11 -15.67 -16.68 68.24
C GLY A 11 -16.51 -16.12 67.06
N ARG A 12 -17.04 -16.91 66.11
CA ARG A 12 -17.06 -18.38 65.93
C ARG A 12 -17.61 -18.71 64.52
N THR A 13 -17.13 -19.78 63.86
CA THR A 13 -17.73 -20.48 62.68
C THR A 13 -17.98 -19.68 61.37
N GLY A 14 -17.87 -20.26 60.18
CA GLY A 14 -17.44 -21.62 59.81
C GLY A 14 -17.82 -21.99 58.37
N LEU A 15 -17.45 -23.22 57.94
CA LEU A 15 -17.68 -23.83 56.62
C LEU A 15 -16.99 -23.12 55.41
N ALA A 16 -16.78 -23.77 54.27
CA ALA A 16 -16.44 -25.18 53.97
C ALA A 16 -16.02 -25.26 52.49
N ALA A 17 -15.22 -26.28 52.15
CA ALA A 17 -14.67 -26.49 50.81
C ALA A 17 -15.68 -26.52 49.66
N SER A 18 -15.24 -26.03 48.49
CA SER A 18 -15.54 -26.62 47.19
C SER A 18 -14.29 -26.54 46.32
N ALA A 19 -13.88 -27.64 45.72
CA ALA A 19 -12.73 -27.69 44.80
C ALA A 19 -13.21 -27.66 43.35
N ALA A 20 -12.58 -26.84 42.52
CA ALA A 20 -12.75 -26.84 41.07
C ALA A 20 -11.37 -26.71 40.42
N ALA A 21 -10.70 -27.84 40.23
CA ALA A 21 -9.42 -27.89 39.52
C ALA A 21 -9.68 -27.77 38.02
N PHE A 22 -9.88 -26.54 37.54
CA PHE A 22 -9.82 -26.26 36.11
C PHE A 22 -8.38 -26.42 35.63
N LEU A 23 -8.11 -27.59 35.04
CA LEU A 23 -7.03 -27.73 34.06
C LEU A 23 -7.38 -26.80 32.89
N ALA A 24 -6.84 -25.59 32.92
CA ALA A 24 -6.78 -24.75 31.74
C ALA A 24 -5.93 -25.50 30.72
N LEU A 25 -6.57 -26.10 29.70
CA LEU A 25 -5.84 -26.47 28.50
C LEU A 25 -5.26 -25.16 27.95
N GLY A 26 -3.94 -25.12 27.84
CA GLY A 26 -3.24 -24.06 27.13
C GLY A 26 -3.59 -24.14 25.66
N LEU A 27 -4.72 -23.52 25.29
CA LEU A 27 -4.83 -22.91 23.97
C LEU A 27 -3.70 -21.88 23.90
N ALA A 28 -2.57 -22.33 23.35
CA ALA A 28 -1.73 -21.42 22.59
C ALA A 28 -2.62 -20.92 21.46
N ALA A 29 -3.25 -19.77 21.68
CA ALA A 29 -3.53 -18.89 20.56
C ALA A 29 -2.20 -18.72 19.81
N PRO A 30 -2.21 -18.58 18.47
CA PRO A 30 -1.04 -18.04 17.80
C PRO A 30 -0.63 -16.79 18.58
N ALA A 31 0.67 -16.64 18.87
CA ALA A 31 1.15 -15.34 19.26
C ALA A 31 0.68 -14.39 18.15
N ALA A 32 0.08 -13.25 18.51
CA ALA A 32 -0.04 -12.20 17.53
C ALA A 32 1.39 -11.95 17.04
N ALA A 33 1.62 -12.12 15.74
CA ALA A 33 2.78 -11.49 15.13
C ALA A 33 2.74 -10.01 15.55
N ASP A 34 3.89 -9.44 15.90
CA ASP A 34 3.95 -7.98 16.01
C ASP A 34 3.45 -7.45 14.66
N GLU A 35 2.39 -6.63 14.71
CA GLU A 35 1.62 -6.17 13.55
C GLU A 35 2.60 -5.64 12.50
N VAL A 36 2.82 -6.43 11.44
CA VAL A 36 3.96 -6.26 10.52
C VAL A 36 3.95 -4.82 10.07
N GLU A 37 4.92 -4.03 10.57
CA GLU A 37 4.87 -2.58 10.41
C GLU A 37 4.75 -2.32 8.92
N THR A 38 3.71 -1.57 8.55
CA THR A 38 3.39 -1.27 7.15
C THR A 38 4.36 -0.21 6.66
N TYR A 39 5.61 -0.65 6.53
CA TYR A 39 6.74 0.08 6.01
C TYR A 39 6.50 0.37 4.53
N GLU A 40 7.06 1.50 4.10
CA GLU A 40 6.39 2.33 3.11
C GLU A 40 7.07 2.16 1.75
N GLY A 41 6.27 2.14 0.68
CA GLY A 41 6.77 1.88 -0.67
C GLY A 41 7.73 2.92 -1.24
N SER A 42 8.03 4.04 -0.55
CA SER A 42 8.96 5.05 -1.07
C SER A 42 9.64 5.88 0.03
N THR A 43 10.63 6.71 -0.34
CA THR A 43 11.34 7.59 0.60
C THR A 43 10.39 8.54 1.34
N VAL A 44 10.41 8.53 2.67
CA VAL A 44 9.53 9.38 3.51
C VAL A 44 10.31 10.46 4.27
N GLY A 45 9.73 11.65 4.39
CA GLY A 45 10.30 12.77 5.16
C GLY A 45 9.26 13.64 5.85
N GLN A 46 9.67 14.37 6.89
CA GLN A 46 8.85 15.32 7.63
C GLN A 46 9.25 16.77 7.30
N TYR A 47 8.26 17.63 7.08
CA TYR A 47 8.49 19.06 7.00
C TYR A 47 8.82 19.64 8.39
N THR A 48 10.05 20.16 8.54
CA THR A 48 10.59 20.64 9.83
C THR A 48 10.67 22.17 9.96
N GLY A 49 10.43 22.91 8.88
CA GLY A 49 10.50 24.38 8.83
C GLY A 49 11.12 24.88 7.53
N ASN A 50 11.11 26.19 7.31
CA ASN A 50 11.78 26.78 6.14
C ASN A 50 13.31 26.70 6.31
N ALA A 51 14.02 26.37 5.24
CA ALA A 51 15.47 26.58 5.11
C ALA A 51 15.77 28.06 4.90
N GLU A 52 15.01 28.69 4.00
CA GLU A 52 15.10 30.11 3.65
C GLU A 52 13.71 30.63 3.28
N SER A 53 13.49 31.94 3.35
CA SER A 53 12.20 32.58 3.06
C SER A 53 12.44 33.91 2.36
N GLY A 54 11.86 34.06 1.16
CA GLY A 54 11.90 35.31 0.40
C GLY A 54 10.68 36.20 0.68
N PRO A 55 10.60 37.39 0.05
CA PRO A 55 9.41 38.23 0.07
C PRO A 55 8.18 37.50 -0.50
N HIS A 56 6.98 37.99 -0.14
CA HIS A 56 5.74 37.63 -0.83
C HIS A 56 5.84 37.97 -2.31
N VAL A 57 5.40 37.05 -3.15
CA VAL A 57 5.20 37.30 -4.58
C VAL A 57 3.71 37.45 -4.88
N TYR A 58 3.39 38.51 -5.61
CA TYR A 58 2.03 38.91 -5.96
C TYR A 58 1.72 38.40 -7.36
N MET A 59 0.97 37.31 -7.42
CA MET A 59 0.59 36.62 -8.65
C MET A 59 -0.78 37.13 -9.15
N THR A 60 -1.10 36.85 -10.41
CA THR A 60 -2.41 37.09 -11.00
C THR A 60 -3.46 36.22 -10.31
N GLY A 61 -4.18 36.80 -9.34
CA GLY A 61 -5.27 36.13 -8.60
C GLY A 61 -4.94 35.70 -7.16
N GLY A 62 -3.75 36.00 -6.64
CA GLY A 62 -3.40 35.73 -5.23
C GLY A 62 -1.95 36.09 -4.90
N ASP A 63 -1.57 36.03 -3.62
CA ASP A 63 -0.19 36.21 -3.19
C ASP A 63 0.22 35.19 -2.13
N ALA A 64 1.50 34.84 -2.10
CA ALA A 64 2.07 33.85 -1.19
C ALA A 64 3.54 34.19 -0.86
N PRO A 65 4.04 33.82 0.34
CA PRO A 65 5.46 33.86 0.65
C PRO A 65 6.21 32.80 -0.17
N ALA A 66 7.32 33.17 -0.79
CA ALA A 66 8.24 32.18 -1.35
C ALA A 66 9.13 31.61 -0.24
N SER A 67 9.41 30.31 -0.27
CA SER A 67 10.30 29.66 0.70
C SER A 67 10.92 28.38 0.14
N LEU A 68 12.11 28.06 0.64
CA LEU A 68 12.68 26.71 0.55
C LEU A 68 12.29 25.96 1.84
N PHE A 69 11.75 24.77 1.70
CA PHE A 69 11.21 23.97 2.81
C PHE A 69 12.17 22.81 3.16
N ASN A 70 12.46 22.60 4.44
CA ASN A 70 13.26 21.48 4.92
C ASN A 70 12.41 20.21 5.08
N LEU A 71 12.71 19.19 4.29
CA LEU A 71 12.21 17.82 4.48
C LEU A 71 13.31 16.98 5.15
N LYS A 72 13.16 16.70 6.45
CA LYS A 72 14.05 15.77 7.15
C LYS A 72 13.58 14.33 6.87
N LEU A 73 14.45 13.48 6.34
CA LEU A 73 14.08 12.10 6.01
C LEU A 73 13.84 11.26 7.27
N LYS A 74 12.91 10.29 7.17
CA LYS A 74 12.54 9.39 8.28
C LYS A 74 13.78 8.66 8.80
N ASP A 75 13.90 8.60 10.12
CA ASP A 75 14.94 7.87 10.87
C ASP A 75 16.40 8.21 10.52
N GLN A 76 16.64 9.36 9.88
CA GLN A 76 17.95 9.80 9.39
C GLN A 76 18.20 11.29 9.63
N ASP A 77 19.46 11.72 9.55
CA ASP A 77 19.85 13.13 9.67
C ASP A 77 19.94 13.88 8.32
N THR A 78 19.68 13.22 7.19
CA THR A 78 19.56 13.90 5.88
C THR A 78 18.36 14.85 5.88
N VAL A 79 18.60 16.09 5.46
CA VAL A 79 17.56 17.10 5.21
C VAL A 79 17.67 17.54 3.76
N LEU A 80 16.56 17.48 3.03
CA LEU A 80 16.43 17.98 1.66
C LEU A 80 15.83 19.38 1.68
N THR A 81 16.22 20.23 0.74
CA THR A 81 15.53 21.50 0.45
C THR A 81 14.55 21.30 -0.69
N ALA A 82 13.37 21.93 -0.64
CA ALA A 82 12.31 21.79 -1.63
C ALA A 82 11.55 23.10 -1.87
N TYR A 83 11.02 23.29 -3.08
CA TYR A 83 10.07 24.35 -3.41
C TYR A 83 8.62 23.85 -3.36
N CYS A 84 7.65 24.76 -3.33
CA CYS A 84 6.23 24.44 -3.49
C CYS A 84 5.86 24.31 -4.97
N ILE A 85 5.04 23.31 -5.31
CA ILE A 85 4.39 23.19 -6.62
C ILE A 85 2.86 23.25 -6.58
N ASP A 86 2.23 23.42 -5.40
CA ASP A 86 0.78 23.62 -5.22
C ASP A 86 0.43 24.94 -4.51
N PHE A 87 0.46 26.05 -5.24
CA PHE A 87 0.13 27.41 -4.78
C PHE A 87 -1.22 27.55 -4.05
N ARG A 88 -2.19 26.66 -4.31
CA ARG A 88 -3.57 26.77 -3.76
C ARG A 88 -3.81 25.89 -2.53
N THR A 89 -2.75 25.35 -1.94
CA THR A 89 -2.76 24.65 -0.66
C THR A 89 -1.71 25.25 0.25
N ASN A 90 -2.01 25.39 1.55
CA ASN A 90 -1.02 25.84 2.53
C ASN A 90 -0.19 24.66 3.04
N ILE A 91 1.09 24.87 3.28
CA ILE A 91 1.91 23.91 4.02
C ILE A 91 1.38 23.70 5.45
N ARG A 92 1.51 22.48 5.97
CA ARG A 92 1.19 22.13 7.36
C ARG A 92 2.45 21.80 8.15
N HIS A 93 2.66 22.48 9.27
CA HIS A 93 3.75 22.16 10.20
C HIS A 93 3.75 20.69 10.60
N ASN A 94 4.94 20.07 10.62
CA ASN A 94 5.19 18.68 10.99
C ASN A 94 4.45 17.65 10.13
N ALA A 95 3.95 18.03 8.94
CA ALA A 95 3.37 17.09 8.00
C ALA A 95 4.42 16.13 7.46
N TRP A 96 4.01 14.87 7.28
CA TRP A 96 4.80 13.84 6.64
C TRP A 96 4.49 13.76 5.14
N TYR A 97 5.54 13.53 4.37
CA TYR A 97 5.56 13.46 2.93
C TYR A 97 6.15 12.13 2.48
N LYS A 98 5.67 11.58 1.36
CA LYS A 98 6.31 10.48 0.64
C LYS A 98 6.83 10.97 -0.72
N GLU A 99 7.97 10.45 -1.15
CA GLU A 99 8.46 10.56 -2.52
C GLU A 99 7.46 9.87 -3.45
N ASP A 100 7.18 10.49 -4.58
CA ASP A 100 6.21 9.99 -5.56
C ASP A 100 6.49 10.63 -6.92
N ASP A 101 5.81 10.17 -7.96
CA ASP A 101 6.10 10.62 -9.33
C ASP A 101 5.30 11.85 -9.75
N TRP A 102 5.79 12.54 -10.78
CA TRP A 102 5.14 13.72 -11.36
C TRP A 102 3.71 13.42 -11.85
N ALA A 103 3.49 12.21 -12.35
CA ALA A 103 2.17 11.72 -12.78
C ALA A 103 1.16 11.62 -11.61
N ASN A 104 1.63 11.45 -10.38
CA ASN A 104 0.82 11.26 -9.18
C ASN A 104 0.60 12.58 -8.39
N TYR A 105 0.94 13.74 -8.96
CA TYR A 105 0.76 15.05 -8.34
C TYR A 105 -0.69 15.29 -7.87
N PRO A 106 -0.94 15.47 -6.54
CA PRO A 106 -2.30 15.59 -5.99
C PRO A 106 -2.78 17.04 -5.79
N GLY A 107 -2.00 18.02 -6.25
CA GLY A 107 -2.24 19.44 -5.95
C GLY A 107 -3.32 20.08 -6.82
N LYS A 108 -3.62 21.36 -6.60
CA LYS A 108 -4.77 22.05 -7.23
C LYS A 108 -4.40 22.82 -8.49
N GLY A 109 -3.97 22.06 -9.50
CA GLY A 109 -3.72 22.49 -10.87
C GLY A 109 -3.30 21.29 -11.71
N ASP A 110 -3.04 21.47 -12.99
CA ASP A 110 -2.26 20.49 -13.76
C ASP A 110 -0.77 20.83 -13.60
N PHE A 111 0.04 19.86 -13.17
CA PHE A 111 1.51 19.96 -13.19
C PHE A 111 1.99 19.77 -14.64
N ALA A 112 1.58 20.68 -15.53
CA ALA A 112 1.44 20.44 -16.96
C ALA A 112 2.75 20.50 -17.77
N GLN A 113 3.78 21.17 -17.24
CA GLN A 113 5.10 21.31 -17.86
C GLN A 113 6.18 20.97 -16.83
N PRO A 114 6.21 19.72 -16.32
CA PRO A 114 7.05 19.38 -15.17
C PRO A 114 8.54 19.39 -15.55
N GLY A 115 8.88 19.07 -16.81
CA GLY A 115 10.23 19.21 -17.33
C GLY A 115 10.73 20.66 -17.33
N LYS A 116 9.86 21.66 -17.52
CA LYS A 116 10.24 23.07 -17.36
C LYS A 116 10.48 23.47 -15.91
N VAL A 117 9.71 22.92 -14.97
CA VAL A 117 10.00 23.08 -13.54
C VAL A 117 11.33 22.43 -13.20
N HIS A 118 11.62 21.23 -13.71
CA HIS A 118 12.92 20.57 -13.53
C HIS A 118 14.07 21.39 -14.16
N TRP A 119 13.87 21.97 -15.35
CA TRP A 119 14.82 22.91 -15.96
C TRP A 119 15.10 24.11 -15.03
N ILE A 120 14.06 24.73 -14.47
CA ILE A 120 14.22 25.83 -13.51
C ILE A 120 15.02 25.37 -12.31
N LEU A 121 14.67 24.26 -11.67
CA LEU A 121 15.38 23.74 -10.50
C LEU A 121 16.87 23.50 -10.78
N GLN A 122 17.23 23.04 -11.98
CA GLN A 122 18.63 22.86 -12.41
C GLN A 122 19.38 24.19 -12.69
N ASN A 123 18.68 25.24 -13.12
CA ASN A 123 19.28 26.49 -13.66
C ASN A 123 18.97 27.75 -12.83
N SER A 124 18.53 27.59 -11.58
CA SER A 124 18.15 28.69 -10.69
C SER A 124 18.54 28.43 -9.22
N TYR A 125 18.16 29.34 -8.33
CA TYR A 125 18.54 29.30 -6.93
C TYR A 125 17.86 28.11 -6.19
N PRO A 126 18.58 27.30 -5.39
CA PRO A 126 19.96 27.50 -4.93
C PRO A 126 21.06 26.81 -5.78
N ASN A 127 20.72 25.92 -6.73
CA ASN A 127 21.72 25.18 -7.54
C ASN A 127 22.61 26.10 -8.38
N VAL A 128 22.06 27.24 -8.83
CA VAL A 128 22.79 28.39 -9.37
C VAL A 128 22.73 29.50 -8.34
N ASP A 129 23.89 30.03 -7.91
CA ASP A 129 23.93 31.09 -6.90
C ASP A 129 23.30 32.40 -7.41
N ALA A 130 22.88 33.26 -6.47
CA ALA A 130 22.17 34.48 -6.81
C ALA A 130 23.00 35.47 -7.66
N ALA A 131 24.33 35.46 -7.58
CA ALA A 131 25.16 36.32 -8.43
C ALA A 131 25.24 35.80 -9.88
N ALA A 132 25.32 34.47 -10.05
CA ALA A 132 25.26 33.84 -11.37
C ALA A 132 23.86 33.98 -12.02
N LEU A 133 22.78 33.70 -11.27
CA LEU A 133 21.40 33.87 -11.75
C LEU A 133 21.09 35.35 -12.05
N GLY A 134 21.61 36.27 -11.23
CA GLY A 134 21.51 37.71 -11.47
C GLY A 134 22.20 38.16 -12.76
N ALA A 135 23.35 37.56 -13.10
CA ALA A 135 24.07 37.90 -14.33
C ALA A 135 23.27 37.53 -15.60
N GLU A 136 22.63 36.35 -15.63
CA GLU A 136 21.78 35.92 -16.75
C GLU A 136 20.45 36.68 -16.79
N ALA A 137 19.84 36.98 -15.63
CA ALA A 137 18.60 37.76 -15.52
C ALA A 137 18.80 39.28 -15.70
N GLY A 138 20.03 39.78 -15.85
CA GLY A 138 20.34 41.21 -15.99
C GLY A 138 20.20 42.04 -14.71
N VAL A 139 20.31 41.41 -13.54
CA VAL A 139 20.17 42.03 -12.21
C VAL A 139 21.52 42.11 -11.49
N ASP A 140 22.14 43.30 -11.52
CA ASP A 140 23.35 43.60 -10.75
C ASP A 140 23.08 43.46 -9.24
N GLY A 141 23.75 42.51 -8.59
CA GLY A 141 23.69 42.33 -7.13
C GLY A 141 22.38 41.73 -6.61
N LEU A 142 21.73 40.85 -7.40
CA LEU A 142 20.57 40.05 -6.98
C LEU A 142 20.77 39.41 -5.60
N SER A 143 19.79 39.55 -4.72
CA SER A 143 19.80 38.94 -3.38
C SER A 143 19.31 37.49 -3.41
N ASN A 144 19.71 36.66 -2.45
CA ASN A 144 19.19 35.30 -2.29
C ASN A 144 17.66 35.30 -2.11
N GLU A 145 17.12 36.27 -1.36
CA GLU A 145 15.67 36.42 -1.14
C GLU A 145 14.91 36.72 -2.45
N ASP A 146 15.41 37.65 -3.28
CA ASP A 146 14.84 37.95 -4.59
C ASP A 146 15.01 36.78 -5.58
N ALA A 147 16.16 36.10 -5.55
CA ALA A 147 16.46 34.94 -6.38
C ALA A 147 15.50 33.77 -6.09
N LEU A 148 15.30 33.47 -4.80
CA LEU A 148 14.35 32.47 -4.30
C LEU A 148 12.91 32.84 -4.72
N SER A 149 12.49 34.09 -4.50
CA SER A 149 11.14 34.55 -4.85
C SER A 149 10.86 34.54 -6.36
N GLY A 150 11.81 34.97 -7.18
CA GLY A 150 11.71 34.87 -8.65
C GLY A 150 11.66 33.43 -9.14
N THR A 151 12.48 32.54 -8.54
CA THR A 151 12.47 31.10 -8.82
C THR A 151 11.14 30.46 -8.47
N GLN A 152 10.62 30.67 -7.26
CA GLN A 152 9.36 30.09 -6.81
C GLN A 152 8.16 30.59 -7.64
N ALA A 153 8.16 31.86 -8.07
CA ALA A 153 7.15 32.38 -8.97
C ALA A 153 7.19 31.71 -10.36
N ALA A 154 8.39 31.48 -10.92
CA ALA A 154 8.55 30.79 -12.20
C ALA A 154 8.17 29.29 -12.13
N ILE A 155 8.37 28.65 -10.97
CA ILE A 155 7.88 27.30 -10.70
C ILE A 155 6.34 27.27 -10.72
N TRP A 156 5.68 28.20 -10.01
CA TRP A 156 4.21 28.25 -9.95
C TRP A 156 3.54 28.62 -11.28
N TYR A 157 4.25 29.32 -12.18
CA TYR A 157 3.79 29.53 -13.56
C TYR A 157 3.61 28.19 -14.28
N PHE A 158 4.62 27.30 -14.25
CA PHE A 158 4.56 26.00 -14.93
C PHE A 158 3.83 24.89 -14.17
N SER A 159 3.67 25.00 -12.84
CA SER A 159 2.97 23.98 -12.03
C SER A 159 1.49 24.30 -11.74
N ASN A 160 1.06 25.56 -11.80
CA ASN A 160 -0.28 25.97 -11.36
C ASN A 160 -0.99 27.02 -12.26
N ASP A 161 -0.41 27.36 -13.43
CA ASP A 161 -0.89 28.43 -14.33
C ASP A 161 -1.01 29.79 -13.59
N MET A 162 -0.05 30.07 -12.71
CA MET A 162 0.01 31.31 -11.92
C MET A 162 1.05 32.26 -12.51
N GLU A 163 0.59 33.28 -13.23
CA GLU A 163 1.44 34.35 -13.75
C GLU A 163 1.84 35.35 -12.64
N LEU A 164 3.10 35.81 -12.61
CA LEU A 164 3.54 36.89 -11.71
C LEU A 164 2.99 38.24 -12.21
N ASN A 165 2.40 39.04 -11.32
CA ASN A 165 1.91 40.37 -11.71
C ASN A 165 3.07 41.37 -11.86
N LEU A 166 3.54 41.56 -13.09
CA LEU A 166 4.65 42.46 -13.42
C LEU A 166 4.32 43.95 -13.20
N ASP A 167 3.05 44.34 -13.30
CA ASP A 167 2.58 45.71 -13.01
C ASP A 167 2.47 46.00 -11.51
N ASP A 168 2.48 44.98 -10.64
CA ASP A 168 2.42 45.18 -9.19
C ASP A 168 3.74 45.74 -8.65
N ASN A 169 3.68 46.87 -7.94
CA ASN A 169 4.86 47.52 -7.36
C ASN A 169 5.29 46.94 -6.00
N ARG A 170 4.61 45.89 -5.52
CA ARG A 170 5.00 45.11 -4.33
C ARG A 170 5.95 43.97 -4.68
N ASN A 171 5.91 43.49 -5.93
CA ASN A 171 6.97 42.66 -6.51
C ASN A 171 8.20 43.54 -6.80
N SER A 172 9.39 43.13 -6.36
CA SER A 172 10.63 43.83 -6.69
C SER A 172 10.97 43.68 -8.18
N ASP A 173 11.64 44.67 -8.76
CA ASP A 173 12.08 44.57 -10.17
C ASP A 173 13.11 43.44 -10.38
N ALA A 174 13.84 43.06 -9.32
CA ALA A 174 14.73 41.90 -9.30
C ALA A 174 13.95 40.57 -9.40
N VAL A 175 12.92 40.38 -8.57
CA VAL A 175 12.03 39.20 -8.64
C VAL A 175 11.37 39.09 -10.02
N LYS A 176 10.92 40.21 -10.59
CA LYS A 176 10.33 40.26 -11.94
C LYS A 176 11.33 39.84 -13.02
N ALA A 177 12.54 40.38 -12.99
CA ALA A 177 13.57 40.04 -13.97
C ALA A 177 13.98 38.56 -13.92
N VAL A 178 14.16 38.00 -12.72
CA VAL A 178 14.42 36.56 -12.51
C VAL A 178 13.25 35.70 -13.01
N TYR A 179 12.01 36.08 -12.66
CA TYR A 179 10.81 35.39 -13.15
C TYR A 179 10.73 35.38 -14.68
N THR A 180 10.92 36.54 -15.34
CA THR A 180 10.85 36.65 -16.79
C THR A 180 11.97 35.84 -17.45
N TYR A 181 13.20 35.94 -16.96
CA TYR A 181 14.33 35.15 -17.47
C TYR A 181 14.05 33.64 -17.39
N LEU A 182 13.58 33.13 -16.25
CA LEU A 182 13.30 31.71 -16.06
C LEU A 182 12.11 31.22 -16.88
N THR A 183 11.03 32.02 -16.99
CA THR A 183 9.82 31.63 -17.75
C THR A 183 10.00 31.73 -19.27
N GLU A 184 10.85 32.63 -19.76
CA GLU A 184 11.24 32.71 -21.19
C GLU A 184 12.30 31.65 -21.57
N SER A 185 13.17 31.23 -20.64
CA SER A 185 14.27 30.30 -20.91
C SER A 185 13.96 28.81 -20.70
N ALA A 186 12.93 28.47 -19.90
CA ALA A 186 12.67 27.09 -19.53
C ALA A 186 12.22 26.20 -20.70
N VAL A 187 12.99 25.15 -20.97
CA VAL A 187 12.82 24.22 -22.09
C VAL A 187 12.81 22.77 -21.64
N GLU A 188 11.99 21.96 -22.30
CA GLU A 188 11.92 20.51 -22.07
C GLU A 188 12.93 19.80 -22.97
N LEU A 189 13.79 19.00 -22.36
CA LEU A 189 14.91 18.28 -22.97
C LEU A 189 15.10 16.93 -22.23
N PRO A 190 15.76 15.91 -22.79
CA PRO A 190 15.86 14.60 -22.12
C PRO A 190 16.54 14.60 -20.74
N GLN A 191 17.41 15.58 -20.44
CA GLN A 191 17.98 15.75 -19.09
C GLN A 191 17.06 16.53 -18.12
N THR A 192 15.90 16.97 -18.58
CA THR A 192 14.81 17.53 -17.76
C THR A 192 13.63 16.57 -17.67
N ASP A 193 13.75 15.34 -18.19
CA ASP A 193 12.81 14.25 -17.90
C ASP A 193 12.79 13.97 -16.37
N GLU A 194 11.86 13.14 -15.91
CA GLU A 194 11.71 12.84 -14.49
C GLU A 194 12.97 12.11 -13.94
N PRO A 195 13.61 12.62 -12.86
CA PRO A 195 14.68 11.87 -12.21
C PRO A 195 14.09 10.58 -11.63
N LYS A 196 14.80 9.46 -11.77
CA LYS A 196 14.40 8.20 -11.13
C LYS A 196 14.27 8.35 -9.61
N ALA A 197 13.33 7.62 -9.03
CA ALA A 197 13.17 7.52 -7.59
C ALA A 197 14.47 7.11 -6.89
N ALA A 198 14.67 7.55 -5.65
CA ALA A 198 15.82 7.09 -4.88
C ALA A 198 15.69 5.59 -4.55
N LEU A 199 14.50 5.20 -4.08
CA LEU A 199 13.98 3.83 -4.05
C LEU A 199 12.45 3.90 -3.92
N SER A 200 11.75 3.18 -4.79
CA SER A 200 10.30 2.99 -4.74
C SER A 200 9.96 1.51 -4.97
N ILE A 201 8.82 1.09 -4.41
CA ILE A 201 8.16 -0.20 -4.60
C ILE A 201 6.68 0.09 -4.82
N THR A 202 6.18 -0.25 -6.01
CA THR A 202 4.82 0.08 -6.44
C THR A 202 4.05 -1.22 -6.74
N PRO A 203 2.87 -1.48 -6.14
CA PRO A 203 2.10 -0.63 -5.22
C PRO A 203 2.65 -0.60 -3.78
N ASP A 204 2.27 0.43 -3.02
CA ASP A 204 2.49 0.54 -1.57
C ASP A 204 1.38 -0.14 -0.73
N GLU A 205 0.46 -0.86 -1.38
CA GLU A 205 -0.59 -1.66 -0.76
C GLU A 205 -0.16 -3.13 -0.59
N ALA A 206 -0.48 -3.74 0.56
CA ALA A 206 -0.18 -5.15 0.81
C ALA A 206 -1.00 -6.08 -0.11
N ALA A 207 -0.32 -7.02 -0.77
CA ALA A 207 -0.95 -7.95 -1.70
C ALA A 207 -1.79 -9.03 -0.99
N SER A 208 -2.76 -9.59 -1.73
CA SER A 208 -3.51 -10.78 -1.29
C SER A 208 -3.70 -11.76 -2.45
N GLY A 209 -3.58 -13.07 -2.18
CA GLY A 209 -3.68 -14.13 -3.19
C GLY A 209 -3.93 -15.52 -2.60
N GLN A 210 -3.56 -16.59 -3.32
CA GLN A 210 -3.73 -17.98 -2.88
C GLN A 210 -2.41 -18.76 -2.93
N ALA A 211 -2.31 -19.81 -2.11
CA ALA A 211 -1.21 -20.77 -2.18
C ALA A 211 -1.19 -21.48 -3.55
N GLY A 212 0.00 -21.56 -4.17
CA GLY A 212 0.20 -22.10 -5.53
C GLY A 212 0.24 -21.02 -6.63
N GLU A 213 0.10 -19.75 -6.28
CA GLU A 213 0.21 -18.60 -7.19
C GLU A 213 1.41 -17.70 -6.81
N ILE A 214 1.75 -16.75 -7.69
CA ILE A 214 2.63 -15.63 -7.33
C ILE A 214 1.75 -14.53 -6.72
N VAL A 215 2.02 -14.16 -5.48
CA VAL A 215 1.24 -13.19 -4.71
C VAL A 215 1.86 -11.79 -4.85
N GLY A 216 1.14 -10.91 -5.54
CA GLY A 216 1.55 -9.53 -5.82
C GLY A 216 2.39 -9.39 -7.10
N GLU A 217 2.38 -8.17 -7.65
CA GLU A 217 3.29 -7.71 -8.69
C GLU A 217 3.83 -6.36 -8.21
N PHE A 218 5.05 -6.36 -7.68
CA PHE A 218 5.73 -5.18 -7.12
C PHE A 218 6.82 -4.73 -8.08
N LEU A 219 6.64 -3.55 -8.68
CA LEU A 219 7.64 -2.87 -9.50
C LEU A 219 8.68 -2.21 -8.59
N ILE A 220 9.96 -2.43 -8.87
CA ILE A 220 11.09 -1.80 -8.17
C ILE A 220 11.65 -0.65 -9.01
N GLU A 221 11.74 0.55 -8.44
CA GLU A 221 12.22 1.75 -9.15
C GLU A 221 13.33 2.43 -8.35
N THR A 222 14.49 2.66 -8.95
CA THR A 222 15.67 3.17 -8.23
C THR A 222 16.75 3.77 -9.13
N ASN A 223 17.55 4.68 -8.59
CA ASN A 223 18.83 5.10 -9.16
C ASN A 223 20.05 4.41 -8.52
N ALA A 224 19.86 3.48 -7.58
CA ALA A 224 20.89 2.56 -7.11
C ALA A 224 21.11 1.40 -8.11
N ALA A 225 22.18 0.63 -7.91
CA ALA A 225 22.45 -0.60 -8.65
C ALA A 225 22.52 -1.80 -7.69
N ASP A 226 21.95 -2.93 -8.12
CA ASP A 226 22.02 -4.24 -7.46
C ASP A 226 21.67 -4.22 -5.96
N ILE A 227 20.39 -3.99 -5.61
CA ILE A 227 19.93 -3.93 -4.23
C ILE A 227 19.67 -5.35 -3.69
N PRO A 228 20.26 -5.77 -2.56
CA PRO A 228 19.98 -7.07 -1.95
C PRO A 228 18.59 -7.13 -1.31
N VAL A 229 17.92 -8.27 -1.43
CA VAL A 229 16.59 -8.53 -0.85
C VAL A 229 16.73 -9.08 0.57
N ASN A 230 16.11 -8.45 1.56
CA ASN A 230 15.87 -9.04 2.89
C ASN A 230 14.43 -9.59 2.95
N LEU A 231 14.27 -10.88 2.69
CA LEU A 231 12.98 -11.58 2.69
C LEU A 231 12.66 -12.16 4.07
N GLU A 232 11.47 -11.84 4.59
CA GLU A 232 10.90 -12.40 5.82
C GLU A 232 9.65 -13.21 5.45
N ALA A 233 9.81 -14.52 5.30
CA ALA A 233 8.77 -15.41 4.78
C ALA A 233 8.80 -16.82 5.43
N PRO A 234 7.71 -17.60 5.39
CA PRO A 234 7.67 -18.99 5.84
C PRO A 234 8.54 -19.93 5.00
N ASP A 235 8.92 -21.09 5.57
CA ASP A 235 9.69 -22.13 4.89
C ASP A 235 9.10 -22.50 3.51
N GLY A 236 9.86 -22.26 2.44
CA GLY A 236 9.49 -22.59 1.06
C GLY A 236 8.80 -21.48 0.27
N VAL A 237 8.50 -20.33 0.88
CA VAL A 237 8.09 -19.11 0.15
C VAL A 237 9.34 -18.33 -0.26
N GLU A 238 9.45 -18.00 -1.53
CA GLU A 238 10.58 -17.25 -2.11
C GLU A 238 10.09 -15.97 -2.78
N LEU A 239 10.94 -14.95 -2.89
CA LEU A 239 10.66 -13.82 -3.77
C LEU A 239 11.07 -14.21 -5.18
N VAL A 240 10.18 -14.07 -6.16
CA VAL A 240 10.40 -14.47 -7.56
C VAL A 240 10.18 -13.29 -8.50
N ASP A 241 10.87 -13.30 -9.64
CA ASP A 241 10.54 -12.44 -10.78
C ASP A 241 9.19 -12.87 -11.40
N VAL A 242 8.33 -11.91 -11.72
CA VAL A 242 6.93 -12.16 -12.14
C VAL A 242 6.81 -12.64 -13.58
N GLU A 243 7.77 -12.32 -14.47
CA GLU A 243 7.72 -12.75 -15.88
C GLU A 243 8.29 -14.16 -16.09
N THR A 244 9.27 -14.57 -15.27
CA THR A 244 10.01 -15.83 -15.39
C THR A 244 9.64 -16.88 -14.34
N GLY A 245 9.23 -16.45 -13.14
CA GLY A 245 9.06 -17.32 -11.97
C GLY A 245 10.39 -17.81 -11.35
N GLU A 246 11.54 -17.23 -11.71
CA GLU A 246 12.83 -17.57 -11.10
C GLU A 246 13.05 -16.78 -9.79
N ALA A 247 13.65 -17.43 -8.79
CA ALA A 247 13.87 -16.85 -7.47
C ALA A 247 14.95 -15.74 -7.48
N VAL A 248 14.64 -14.60 -6.89
CA VAL A 248 15.51 -13.40 -6.84
C VAL A 248 16.04 -13.13 -5.44
N THR A 249 17.32 -12.77 -5.36
CA THR A 249 18.01 -12.38 -4.10
C THR A 249 18.60 -10.96 -4.16
N THR A 250 18.53 -10.35 -5.34
CA THR A 250 18.94 -8.98 -5.66
C THR A 250 17.98 -8.43 -6.70
N VAL A 251 17.65 -7.16 -6.62
CA VAL A 251 16.77 -6.45 -7.58
C VAL A 251 17.42 -5.18 -8.11
N SER A 252 17.00 -4.78 -9.30
CA SER A 252 17.39 -3.59 -10.05
C SER A 252 16.18 -2.74 -10.44
N ASP A 253 16.46 -1.56 -10.97
CA ASP A 253 15.45 -0.64 -11.51
C ASP A 253 14.70 -1.25 -12.71
N GLY A 254 13.37 -1.30 -12.60
CA GLY A 254 12.45 -1.90 -13.57
C GLY A 254 12.09 -3.37 -13.31
N ASP A 255 12.70 -4.01 -12.31
CA ASP A 255 12.38 -5.40 -11.95
C ASP A 255 10.94 -5.51 -11.40
N LYS A 256 10.28 -6.64 -11.67
CA LYS A 256 8.94 -6.95 -11.17
C LYS A 256 8.96 -8.23 -10.34
N VAL A 257 8.66 -8.10 -9.06
CA VAL A 257 8.79 -9.20 -8.09
C VAL A 257 7.46 -9.51 -7.39
N GLY A 258 7.31 -10.76 -6.94
CA GLY A 258 6.15 -11.23 -6.18
C GLY A 258 6.52 -12.42 -5.30
N PHE A 259 5.68 -12.75 -4.32
CA PHE A 259 5.95 -13.89 -3.44
C PHE A 259 5.51 -15.19 -4.14
N GLY A 260 6.44 -16.07 -4.49
CA GLY A 260 6.15 -17.41 -4.99
C GLY A 260 5.72 -18.32 -3.85
N VAL A 261 4.43 -18.63 -3.75
CA VAL A 261 3.86 -19.41 -2.64
C VAL A 261 3.61 -20.86 -3.07
N PRO A 262 4.18 -21.88 -2.40
CA PRO A 262 3.91 -23.29 -2.69
C PRO A 262 2.42 -23.67 -2.62
N GLY A 263 1.97 -24.59 -3.48
CA GLY A 263 0.55 -25.00 -3.53
C GLY A 263 0.05 -25.76 -2.28
N ASP A 264 0.96 -26.32 -1.48
CA ASP A 264 0.69 -26.96 -0.19
C ASP A 264 0.99 -26.04 1.01
N ALA A 265 1.29 -24.76 0.78
CA ALA A 265 1.47 -23.79 1.86
C ALA A 265 0.16 -23.58 2.65
N ALA A 266 0.33 -23.45 3.97
CA ALA A 266 -0.73 -22.99 4.86
C ALA A 266 -1.05 -21.50 4.64
N GLU A 267 -2.18 -21.04 5.17
CA GLU A 267 -2.51 -19.61 5.26
C GLU A 267 -1.40 -18.85 5.99
N GLY A 268 -0.97 -17.72 5.42
CA GLY A 268 0.22 -17.01 5.90
C GLY A 268 0.45 -15.66 5.23
N GLU A 269 1.56 -15.05 5.61
CA GLU A 269 2.02 -13.74 5.17
C GLU A 269 3.55 -13.75 4.99
N ALA A 270 4.05 -12.84 4.16
CA ALA A 270 5.47 -12.58 3.95
C ALA A 270 5.69 -11.08 3.69
N SER A 271 6.91 -10.61 3.94
CA SER A 271 7.37 -9.28 3.55
C SER A 271 8.78 -9.33 2.98
N PHE A 272 9.16 -8.34 2.17
CA PHE A 272 10.55 -8.12 1.83
C PHE A 272 10.91 -6.64 2.00
N THR A 273 12.14 -6.40 2.47
CA THR A 273 12.72 -5.07 2.65
C THR A 273 13.93 -4.92 1.75
N LEU A 274 14.03 -3.75 1.12
CA LEU A 274 15.17 -3.32 0.33
C LEU A 274 15.93 -2.24 1.13
N GLU A 275 17.26 -2.29 1.15
CA GLU A 275 18.13 -1.23 1.69
C GLU A 275 19.21 -0.86 0.68
N ALA A 276 19.27 0.41 0.29
CA ALA A 276 20.32 0.95 -0.58
C ALA A 276 20.90 2.24 0.00
N THR A 277 22.15 2.56 -0.35
CA THR A 277 22.68 3.93 -0.22
C THR A 277 22.51 4.60 -1.57
N SER A 278 21.61 5.58 -1.64
CA SER A 278 21.32 6.26 -2.90
C SER A 278 21.15 7.76 -2.70
N ARG A 279 20.66 8.45 -3.73
CA ARG A 279 20.46 9.90 -3.76
C ARG A 279 19.02 10.23 -4.15
N VAL A 280 18.32 10.97 -3.30
CA VAL A 280 17.11 11.68 -3.76
C VAL A 280 17.61 12.82 -4.63
N GLU A 281 17.16 12.90 -5.87
CA GLU A 281 17.63 13.92 -6.82
C GLU A 281 16.80 15.21 -6.79
N THR A 282 17.40 16.29 -7.25
CA THR A 282 16.69 17.52 -7.61
C THR A 282 15.60 17.18 -8.65
N GLY A 283 14.40 17.69 -8.46
CA GLY A 283 13.23 17.40 -9.29
C GLY A 283 12.31 16.28 -8.79
N ARG A 284 12.69 15.45 -7.81
CA ARG A 284 11.76 14.45 -7.23
C ARG A 284 10.59 15.12 -6.51
N LEU A 285 9.38 14.59 -6.69
CA LEU A 285 8.15 15.11 -6.09
C LEU A 285 7.93 14.50 -4.70
N PHE A 286 7.40 15.30 -3.78
CA PHE A 286 7.00 14.86 -2.45
C PHE A 286 5.56 15.27 -2.17
N GLN A 287 4.66 14.28 -1.99
CA GLN A 287 3.25 14.51 -1.65
C GLN A 287 2.93 14.23 -0.17
N GLY A 288 1.93 14.94 0.37
CA GLY A 288 1.54 14.84 1.78
C GLY A 288 0.76 13.55 2.07
N LYS A 289 1.28 12.70 2.98
CA LYS A 289 0.81 11.33 3.21
C LYS A 289 -0.59 11.17 3.82
N ASP A 290 -1.13 12.21 4.45
CA ASP A 290 -2.46 12.14 5.07
C ASP A 290 -3.51 12.81 4.17
N PRO A 291 -4.32 12.04 3.41
CA PRO A 291 -5.33 12.60 2.51
C PRO A 291 -6.43 13.38 3.25
N ASN A 292 -6.57 13.20 4.57
CA ASN A 292 -7.51 13.94 5.41
C ASN A 292 -6.92 15.26 5.93
N LYS A 293 -5.60 15.44 5.81
CA LYS A 293 -4.87 16.66 6.21
C LYS A 293 -3.98 17.16 5.05
N PRO A 294 -4.55 17.46 3.87
CA PRO A 294 -3.77 17.86 2.68
C PRO A 294 -2.92 19.10 2.98
N THR A 295 -1.66 19.02 2.54
CA THR A 295 -0.60 20.02 2.63
C THR A 295 -0.05 20.25 1.22
N GLN A 296 0.56 21.39 0.94
CA GLN A 296 1.07 21.69 -0.41
C GLN A 296 2.08 20.63 -0.87
N THR A 297 1.99 20.20 -2.13
CA THR A 297 2.98 19.31 -2.76
C THR A 297 4.30 20.05 -2.93
N LEU A 298 5.40 19.34 -2.69
CA LEU A 298 6.76 19.88 -2.75
C LEU A 298 7.56 19.22 -3.88
N ILE A 299 8.60 19.90 -4.36
CA ILE A 299 9.55 19.34 -5.33
C ILE A 299 10.99 19.65 -4.87
N THR A 300 11.86 18.65 -4.91
CA THR A 300 13.22 18.73 -4.36
C THR A 300 14.07 19.73 -5.13
N ALA A 301 14.59 20.74 -4.42
CA ALA A 301 15.48 21.76 -4.97
C ALA A 301 16.93 21.27 -4.95
N GLU A 302 17.43 20.79 -3.80
CA GLU A 302 18.75 20.16 -3.69
C GLU A 302 18.61 18.71 -3.25
N GLY A 303 19.00 17.80 -4.12
CA GLY A 303 19.06 16.38 -3.80
C GLY A 303 20.12 16.03 -2.74
N GLY A 304 19.90 14.96 -1.99
CA GLY A 304 20.76 14.51 -0.90
C GLY A 304 21.10 13.02 -0.97
N GLN A 305 22.34 12.65 -0.67
CA GLN A 305 22.71 11.25 -0.43
C GLN A 305 22.19 10.78 0.93
N THR A 306 21.69 9.56 0.97
CA THR A 306 20.98 9.01 2.14
C THR A 306 20.93 7.47 2.07
N LYS A 307 20.56 6.80 3.17
CA LYS A 307 20.11 5.41 3.08
C LYS A 307 18.63 5.43 2.72
N VAL A 308 18.25 4.77 1.65
CA VAL A 308 16.84 4.56 1.31
C VAL A 308 16.46 3.13 1.64
N SER A 309 15.25 2.97 2.16
CA SER A 309 14.64 1.67 2.39
C SER A 309 13.16 1.77 2.05
N ALA A 310 12.65 0.71 1.42
CA ALA A 310 11.26 0.50 1.08
C ALA A 310 10.97 -1.00 1.26
N SER A 311 9.70 -1.34 1.43
CA SER A 311 9.26 -2.73 1.60
C SER A 311 7.90 -2.96 0.99
N ALA A 312 7.59 -4.22 0.71
CA ALA A 312 6.23 -4.67 0.43
C ALA A 312 5.90 -5.95 1.19
N SER A 313 4.61 -6.23 1.36
CA SER A 313 4.10 -7.43 2.02
C SER A 313 2.95 -8.07 1.23
N GLY A 314 2.77 -9.37 1.44
CA GLY A 314 1.76 -10.18 0.78
C GLY A 314 1.17 -11.20 1.73
N SER A 315 -0.11 -11.50 1.56
CA SER A 315 -0.87 -12.47 2.36
C SER A 315 -1.59 -13.46 1.45
N TRP A 316 -1.83 -14.69 1.92
CA TRP A 316 -2.53 -15.69 1.10
C TRP A 316 -3.37 -16.65 1.93
N THR A 317 -4.50 -17.07 1.33
CA THR A 317 -5.25 -18.22 1.83
C THR A 317 -4.49 -19.50 1.49
N GLY A 318 -4.28 -20.38 2.47
CA GLY A 318 -3.70 -21.70 2.24
C GLY A 318 -4.54 -22.55 1.29
N GLY A 319 -3.89 -23.50 0.60
CA GLY A 319 -4.58 -24.36 -0.37
C GLY A 319 -5.69 -25.19 0.28
N GLU A 320 -6.88 -25.24 -0.33
CA GLU A 320 -7.94 -26.13 0.17
C GLU A 320 -7.44 -27.58 0.03
N PRO A 321 -7.30 -28.34 1.13
CA PRO A 321 -6.64 -29.64 1.10
C PRO A 321 -7.40 -30.60 0.20
N GLU A 322 -6.71 -31.23 -0.77
CA GLU A 322 -7.34 -32.18 -1.69
C GLU A 322 -8.23 -33.17 -0.92
N PRO A 323 -9.48 -33.39 -1.35
CA PRO A 323 -10.42 -34.24 -0.62
C PRO A 323 -9.89 -35.68 -0.60
N SER A 324 -9.28 -36.02 0.55
CA SER A 324 -8.56 -37.27 0.80
C SER A 324 -9.32 -38.47 0.18
N PRO A 325 -8.68 -39.28 -0.69
CA PRO A 325 -9.38 -40.22 -1.55
C PRO A 325 -10.18 -41.21 -0.71
N SER A 326 -11.51 -41.04 -0.75
CA SER A 326 -12.45 -41.79 0.08
C SER A 326 -12.18 -43.29 -0.06
N PRO A 327 -12.00 -44.03 1.06
CA PRO A 327 -11.50 -45.40 1.02
C PRO A 327 -12.47 -46.28 0.23
N SER A 328 -12.00 -46.75 -0.94
CA SER A 328 -12.78 -47.61 -1.82
C SER A 328 -13.35 -48.80 -1.04
N PRO A 329 -14.67 -49.06 -1.10
CA PRO A 329 -15.33 -50.01 -0.22
C PRO A 329 -14.78 -51.42 -0.44
N SER A 330 -14.08 -51.94 0.58
CA SER A 330 -13.50 -53.29 0.53
C SER A 330 -14.61 -54.34 0.37
N PRO A 331 -14.47 -55.29 -0.58
CA PRO A 331 -15.53 -56.25 -0.87
C PRO A 331 -15.70 -57.25 0.29
N THR A 332 -16.85 -57.20 0.95
CA THR A 332 -17.23 -58.13 2.01
C THR A 332 -17.23 -59.58 1.48
N PRO A 333 -16.54 -60.54 2.13
CA PRO A 333 -16.59 -61.94 1.72
C PRO A 333 -18.00 -62.52 1.88
N SER A 334 -18.42 -63.33 0.91
CA SER A 334 -19.75 -63.94 0.87
C SER A 334 -19.68 -65.40 1.29
N ASP A 335 -20.43 -65.76 2.34
CA ASP A 335 -20.61 -67.15 2.77
C ASP A 335 -22.09 -67.52 2.96
N LYS A 336 -22.36 -68.81 2.73
CA LYS A 336 -23.67 -69.51 2.68
C LYS A 336 -23.78 -70.41 3.96
N PRO A 337 -24.76 -71.35 4.18
CA PRO A 337 -25.94 -71.74 3.38
C PRO A 337 -27.28 -72.07 4.13
N THR A 338 -28.35 -72.30 3.33
CA THR A 338 -29.51 -73.22 3.57
C THR A 338 -30.55 -72.86 4.66
N GLU A 339 -31.82 -73.32 4.65
CA GLU A 339 -32.57 -74.33 3.84
C GLU A 339 -34.04 -73.85 3.51
N PRO A 340 -35.10 -74.64 3.12
CA PRO A 340 -36.08 -74.20 2.09
C PRO A 340 -37.59 -74.33 2.47
N SER A 341 -38.46 -74.62 1.47
CA SER A 341 -39.93 -74.80 1.46
C SER A 341 -40.80 -73.51 1.49
N ASP A 342 -41.95 -73.40 0.79
CA ASP A 342 -42.63 -74.40 -0.07
C ASP A 342 -43.60 -73.81 -1.15
N LYS A 343 -43.79 -74.59 -2.24
CA LYS A 343 -44.95 -74.67 -3.17
C LYS A 343 -45.39 -73.50 -4.13
N PRO A 344 -46.22 -73.77 -5.18
CA PRO A 344 -46.08 -73.12 -6.51
C PRO A 344 -47.38 -72.75 -7.30
N THR A 345 -47.22 -72.08 -8.46
CA THR A 345 -47.90 -72.25 -9.79
C THR A 345 -47.24 -71.29 -10.81
N GLU A 346 -46.73 -71.71 -11.98
CA GLU A 346 -47.33 -72.11 -13.29
C GLU A 346 -47.54 -70.92 -14.29
N PRO A 347 -47.68 -71.12 -15.64
CA PRO A 347 -46.58 -70.75 -16.56
C PRO A 347 -47.01 -69.88 -17.79
N SER A 348 -46.22 -69.97 -18.89
CA SER A 348 -46.39 -69.39 -20.26
C SER A 348 -46.04 -67.90 -20.44
N ASP A 349 -45.47 -67.42 -21.58
CA ASP A 349 -45.14 -68.07 -22.86
C ASP A 349 -43.90 -67.47 -23.60
N LYS A 350 -43.47 -68.14 -24.69
CA LYS A 350 -42.43 -67.75 -25.70
C LYS A 350 -43.15 -67.42 -27.05
N PRO A 351 -42.54 -67.09 -28.22
CA PRO A 351 -41.21 -66.53 -28.61
C PRO A 351 -41.37 -65.17 -29.38
N THR A 352 -40.40 -64.50 -30.03
CA THR A 352 -39.65 -64.87 -31.28
C THR A 352 -38.60 -63.79 -31.65
N ALA A 353 -37.60 -64.14 -32.48
CA ALA A 353 -36.52 -63.28 -33.05
C ALA A 353 -36.87 -62.83 -34.51
N PRO A 354 -35.97 -62.45 -35.47
CA PRO A 354 -34.49 -62.32 -35.53
C PRO A 354 -34.04 -60.87 -35.94
N ASP A 355 -32.90 -60.47 -36.54
CA ASP A 355 -31.95 -61.02 -37.56
C ASP A 355 -30.51 -60.41 -37.51
N ASP A 356 -29.60 -60.93 -38.36
CA ASP A 356 -28.13 -60.73 -38.36
C ASP A 356 -27.54 -59.73 -39.40
N LYS A 357 -26.40 -59.11 -39.03
CA LYS A 357 -25.12 -58.73 -39.73
C LYS A 357 -24.97 -58.70 -41.31
N PRO A 358 -23.85 -58.18 -41.92
CA PRO A 358 -22.68 -57.38 -41.41
C PRO A 358 -22.03 -56.27 -42.32
N ALA A 359 -21.52 -55.17 -41.71
CA ALA A 359 -20.20 -54.48 -41.92
C ALA A 359 -19.75 -53.90 -43.32
N PRO A 360 -18.63 -53.12 -43.47
CA PRO A 360 -17.76 -52.33 -42.55
C PRO A 360 -17.63 -50.81 -42.98
N PRO A 361 -16.50 -50.04 -42.86
CA PRO A 361 -16.32 -49.03 -41.78
C PRO A 361 -15.83 -47.60 -42.19
N ALA A 362 -15.63 -46.72 -41.18
CA ALA A 362 -14.84 -45.46 -41.14
C ALA A 362 -15.33 -44.22 -41.93
N ASP A 363 -15.34 -42.97 -41.43
CA ASP A 363 -15.19 -42.38 -40.06
C ASP A 363 -16.25 -41.21 -39.92
N ASP A 364 -16.16 -40.01 -39.30
CA ASP A 364 -15.15 -39.13 -38.65
C ASP A 364 -15.88 -38.04 -37.78
N GLN A 365 -15.13 -37.12 -37.14
CA GLN A 365 -15.48 -35.83 -36.48
C GLN A 365 -15.77 -35.83 -34.94
N PRO A 366 -15.35 -34.76 -34.20
CA PRO A 366 -15.31 -34.76 -32.73
C PRO A 366 -16.55 -34.16 -32.03
N THR A 367 -16.72 -34.51 -30.75
CA THR A 367 -17.78 -34.00 -29.87
C THR A 367 -17.28 -32.98 -28.84
N LEU A 368 -17.93 -31.82 -28.72
CA LEU A 368 -17.77 -30.90 -27.59
C LEU A 368 -18.62 -31.35 -26.37
N PRO A 369 -18.14 -31.17 -25.13
CA PRO A 369 -18.93 -31.43 -23.93
C PRO A 369 -19.97 -30.32 -23.66
N VAL A 370 -21.07 -30.68 -23.00
CA VAL A 370 -22.18 -29.77 -22.68
C VAL A 370 -22.01 -29.20 -21.28
N THR A 371 -22.02 -27.87 -21.15
CA THR A 371 -22.04 -27.17 -19.85
C THR A 371 -23.42 -26.58 -19.56
N GLY A 372 -24.06 -27.02 -18.47
CA GLY A 372 -25.31 -26.41 -17.99
C GLY A 372 -26.03 -27.21 -16.91
N GLY A 373 -26.23 -26.60 -15.73
CA GLY A 373 -27.15 -27.15 -14.72
C GLY A 373 -26.78 -27.04 -13.23
N ALA A 374 -26.15 -25.96 -12.74
CA ALA A 374 -25.76 -25.85 -11.32
C ALA A 374 -25.86 -24.44 -10.67
N LEU A 375 -26.90 -23.64 -10.99
CA LEU A 375 -27.06 -22.26 -10.45
C LEU A 375 -28.27 -22.04 -9.52
N ALA A 376 -28.89 -23.11 -9.01
CA ALA A 376 -30.09 -23.00 -8.16
C ALA A 376 -29.83 -22.95 -6.64
N GLY A 377 -28.61 -23.28 -6.17
CA GLY A 377 -28.35 -23.51 -4.74
C GLY A 377 -28.03 -22.26 -3.90
N LEU A 378 -27.27 -21.30 -4.44
CA LEU A 378 -26.59 -20.29 -3.63
C LEU A 378 -27.47 -19.12 -3.14
N VAL A 379 -28.62 -18.87 -3.78
CA VAL A 379 -29.50 -17.72 -3.44
C VAL A 379 -30.15 -17.87 -2.05
N ALA A 380 -30.34 -19.10 -1.56
CA ALA A 380 -31.01 -19.35 -0.27
C ALA A 380 -30.16 -18.97 0.96
N ALA A 381 -28.83 -19.07 0.87
CA ALA A 381 -27.93 -18.85 2.01
C ALA A 381 -27.77 -17.36 2.35
N GLY A 382 -27.59 -16.50 1.34
CA GLY A 382 -27.33 -15.06 1.55
C GLY A 382 -28.46 -14.31 2.26
N VAL A 383 -29.72 -14.70 2.00
CA VAL A 383 -30.90 -14.06 2.62
C VAL A 383 -30.97 -14.33 4.14
N ALA A 384 -30.52 -15.51 4.60
CA ALA A 384 -30.52 -15.86 6.01
C ALA A 384 -29.48 -15.03 6.81
N ALA A 385 -28.27 -14.85 6.25
CA ALA A 385 -27.20 -14.08 6.90
C ALA A 385 -27.57 -12.60 7.10
N LEU A 386 -28.13 -11.95 6.08
CA LEU A 386 -28.55 -10.55 6.13
C LEU A 386 -29.67 -10.31 7.17
N GLY A 387 -30.59 -11.25 7.34
CA GLY A 387 -31.65 -11.19 8.34
C GLY A 387 -31.12 -11.19 9.79
N ALA A 388 -30.10 -12.00 10.06
CA ALA A 388 -29.50 -12.10 11.40
C ALA A 388 -28.73 -10.82 11.79
N GLY A 389 -27.89 -10.30 10.88
CA GLY A 389 -27.07 -9.11 11.13
C GLY A 389 -27.90 -7.84 11.40
N GLY A 390 -28.97 -7.62 10.62
CA GLY A 390 -29.87 -6.47 10.79
C GLY A 390 -30.58 -6.43 12.15
N GLY A 391 -31.00 -7.60 12.66
CA GLY A 391 -31.66 -7.72 13.96
C GLY A 391 -30.79 -7.31 15.14
N ALA A 392 -29.50 -7.70 15.13
CA ALA A 392 -28.54 -7.36 16.18
C ALA A 392 -28.27 -5.84 16.26
N LEU A 393 -28.07 -5.19 15.11
CA LEU A 393 -27.81 -3.74 15.03
C LEU A 393 -29.03 -2.89 15.44
N TYR A 394 -30.26 -3.35 15.16
CA TYR A 394 -31.46 -2.66 15.61
C TYR A 394 -31.65 -2.74 17.13
N LEU A 395 -31.43 -3.93 17.72
CA LEU A 395 -31.57 -4.14 19.16
C LEU A 395 -30.50 -3.40 19.99
N SER A 396 -29.27 -3.32 19.50
CA SER A 396 -28.20 -2.56 20.18
C SER A 396 -28.49 -1.05 20.19
N ARG A 397 -28.92 -0.49 19.06
CA ARG A 397 -29.34 0.93 18.97
C ARG A 397 -30.52 1.24 19.88
N LYS A 398 -31.55 0.38 19.93
CA LYS A 398 -32.70 0.57 20.83
C LYS A 398 -32.32 0.53 22.31
N ARG A 399 -31.38 -0.33 22.72
CA ARG A 399 -30.85 -0.34 24.10
C ARG A 399 -30.08 0.93 24.44
N LYS A 400 -29.34 1.52 23.50
CA LYS A 400 -28.56 2.75 23.76
C LYS A 400 -29.43 4.00 23.90
N ALA A 401 -30.59 4.05 23.23
CA ALA A 401 -31.56 5.13 23.40
C ALA A 401 -32.24 5.09 24.79
N ALA A 402 -32.67 3.92 25.25
CA ALA A 402 -33.36 3.75 26.54
C ALA A 402 -32.45 3.95 27.78
N ALA A 403 -31.15 4.16 27.59
CA ALA A 403 -30.19 4.42 28.66
C ALA A 403 -29.76 5.91 28.76
N GLY A 404 -30.35 6.79 27.94
CA GLY A 404 -30.02 8.22 27.89
C GLY A 404 -31.06 9.16 28.50
N GLU A 405 -32.08 8.62 29.18
CA GLU A 405 -33.29 9.35 29.61
C GLU A 405 -33.49 9.38 31.13
N GLU A 406 -32.48 8.96 31.92
CA GLU A 406 -32.57 8.82 33.40
C GLU A 406 -31.48 9.60 34.18
N THR A 407 -30.83 10.59 33.55
CA THR A 407 -29.82 11.44 34.21
C THR A 407 -29.96 12.93 33.86
N ASP A 408 -31.07 13.56 34.25
CA ASP A 408 -31.13 15.01 34.48
C ASP A 408 -32.25 15.32 35.50
N ALA A 409 -31.87 15.39 36.79
CA ALA A 409 -32.75 15.63 37.95
C ALA A 409 -31.96 16.13 39.18
#